data_AF-A0A2M7AKT3-F1
#
_entry.id   AF-A0A2M7AKT3-F1
#
_cell.length_a   1.000
_cell.length_b   1.000
_cell.length_c   1.000
_cell.angle_alpha   90.00
_cell.angle_beta   90.00
_cell.angle_gamma   90.00
#
_symmetry.space_group_name_H-M   'P 1'
#
loop_
_entity.id
_entity.type
_entity.pdbx_description
1 polymer ?
#
loop_
_entity_poly.entity_id
_entity_poly.type
_entity_poly.pdbx_seq_one_letter_code
_entity_poly.pdbx_strand_id
1 'polypeptide(L)'
;MKTIEKKMGSAGFDLSNIDCVLFVSQGTSNGHAFKDGKKFVVWIPIEGYETKLQTLVFITHEIVHGLHYSYSPDFYFKNVSEKLSVARQVITEGLATYLSMKILSVNEGVALWADYISKDKIKIWLQKCRQKEQELYNFVLKNFPSRSPKIELFYANDSKDIYQNRAGYFVGLQAIGQICKDRKINAMDLLKIHRKKFEKIVIEQLQSKVE
;
A
#
# COMPACT_ATOMS: atom_id res chain seq x y z
N MET A 1 -11.82 15.15 4.33
CA MET A 1 -12.83 14.12 4.02
C MET A 1 -13.60 14.37 2.73
N LYS A 2 -14.42 15.43 2.59
CA LYS A 2 -15.23 15.69 1.36
C LYS A 2 -14.49 15.56 0.02
N THR A 3 -13.26 16.04 -0.07
CA THR A 3 -12.44 15.90 -1.30
C THR A 3 -12.10 14.44 -1.62
N ILE A 4 -11.80 13.64 -0.60
CA ILE A 4 -11.44 12.22 -0.75
C ILE A 4 -12.68 11.43 -1.13
N GLU A 5 -13.79 11.63 -0.43
CA GLU A 5 -15.08 11.03 -0.74
C GLU A 5 -15.49 11.27 -2.19
N LYS A 6 -15.39 12.53 -2.66
CA LYS A 6 -15.69 12.87 -4.05
C LYS A 6 -14.78 12.12 -5.04
N LYS A 7 -13.47 12.06 -4.77
CA LYS A 7 -12.50 11.38 -5.66
C LYS A 7 -12.71 9.87 -5.69
N MET A 8 -12.94 9.25 -4.54
CA MET A 8 -13.21 7.82 -4.43
C MET A 8 -14.55 7.45 -5.08
N GLY A 9 -15.61 8.23 -4.83
CA GLY A 9 -16.90 8.03 -5.49
C GLY A 9 -16.81 8.18 -7.01
N SER A 10 -16.06 9.16 -7.51
CA SER A 10 -15.80 9.32 -8.95
C SER A 10 -15.00 8.15 -9.55
N ALA A 11 -14.21 7.45 -8.74
CA ALA A 11 -13.49 6.24 -9.12
C ALA A 11 -14.31 4.95 -8.93
N GLY A 12 -15.59 5.05 -8.54
CA GLY A 12 -16.53 3.94 -8.40
C GLY A 12 -16.48 3.22 -7.04
N PHE A 13 -15.83 3.79 -6.04
CA PHE A 13 -15.81 3.24 -4.68
C PHE A 13 -17.00 3.73 -3.86
N ASP A 14 -17.69 2.80 -3.21
CA ASP A 14 -18.70 3.09 -2.20
C ASP A 14 -18.04 3.13 -0.81
N LEU A 15 -18.20 4.25 -0.12
CA LEU A 15 -17.65 4.48 1.22
C LEU A 15 -18.71 4.40 2.32
N SER A 16 -19.98 4.09 2.00
CA SER A 16 -21.07 4.10 2.99
C SER A 16 -20.88 3.15 4.16
N ASN A 17 -20.04 2.13 3.98
CA ASN A 17 -19.75 1.09 4.97
C ASN A 17 -18.35 1.20 5.59
N ILE A 18 -17.62 2.29 5.32
CA ILE A 18 -16.31 2.56 5.91
C ILE A 18 -16.46 3.63 6.98
N ASP A 19 -16.33 3.21 8.23
CA ASP A 19 -16.26 4.13 9.35
C ASP A 19 -14.82 4.63 9.50
N CYS A 20 -14.66 5.94 9.75
CA CYS A 20 -13.36 6.56 9.97
C CYS A 20 -13.28 7.13 11.39
N VAL A 21 -12.25 6.75 12.14
CA VAL A 21 -11.94 7.33 13.45
C VAL A 21 -10.69 8.20 13.34
N LEU A 22 -10.82 9.45 13.78
CA LEU A 22 -9.71 10.40 13.78
C LEU A 22 -9.03 10.38 15.15
N PHE A 23 -7.74 10.10 15.17
CA PHE A 23 -6.93 10.17 16.38
C PHE A 23 -6.18 11.49 16.42
N VAL A 24 -6.24 12.13 17.58
CA VAL A 24 -5.58 13.40 17.92
C VAL A 24 -4.60 13.11 19.07
N SER A 25 -3.52 13.88 19.15
CA SER A 25 -2.44 13.86 20.13
C SER A 25 -1.59 12.58 20.15
N GLN A 26 -1.34 11.99 18.98
CA GLN A 26 -0.51 10.78 18.85
C GLN A 26 0.89 11.05 18.29
N GLY A 27 1.11 12.21 17.66
CA GLY A 27 2.43 12.58 17.12
C GLY A 27 2.99 11.63 16.06
N THR A 28 2.14 10.87 15.36
CA THR A 28 2.52 9.90 14.32
C THR A 28 1.70 10.10 13.04
N SER A 29 2.22 9.64 11.92
CA SER A 29 1.54 9.61 10.61
C SER A 29 1.14 8.20 10.16
N ASN A 30 1.31 7.21 11.03
CA ASN A 30 0.96 5.82 10.77
C ASN A 30 -0.53 5.62 11.00
N GLY A 31 -1.31 5.32 9.96
CA GLY A 31 -2.70 4.89 10.07
C GLY A 31 -2.84 3.40 9.74
N HIS A 32 -4.05 2.85 9.87
CA HIS A 32 -4.41 1.54 9.31
C HIS A 32 -5.93 1.34 9.33
N ALA A 33 -6.39 0.13 8.98
CA ALA A 33 -7.74 -0.33 9.28
C ALA A 33 -7.73 -1.45 10.35
N PHE A 34 -8.70 -1.44 11.24
CA PHE A 34 -8.94 -2.51 12.22
C PHE A 34 -10.37 -3.05 12.11
N LYS A 35 -10.58 -4.26 12.61
CA LYS A 35 -11.88 -4.91 12.60
C LYS A 35 -12.69 -4.54 13.85
N ASP A 36 -13.91 -4.05 13.66
CA ASP A 36 -14.90 -3.83 14.72
C ASP A 36 -16.18 -4.61 14.41
N GLY A 37 -16.42 -5.68 15.17
CA GLY A 37 -17.50 -6.63 14.91
C GLY A 37 -17.43 -7.23 13.49
N LYS A 38 -18.40 -6.89 12.64
CA LYS A 38 -18.48 -7.33 11.23
C LYS A 38 -17.94 -6.30 10.24
N LYS A 39 -17.51 -5.12 10.70
CA LYS A 39 -17.06 -4.02 9.86
C LYS A 39 -15.55 -3.79 10.01
N PHE A 40 -14.99 -3.02 9.07
CA PHE A 40 -13.65 -2.48 9.18
C PHE A 40 -13.73 -0.97 9.37
N VAL A 41 -12.97 -0.48 10.35
CA VAL A 41 -12.87 0.93 10.70
C VAL A 41 -11.47 1.38 10.34
N VAL A 42 -11.39 2.48 9.61
CA VAL A 42 -10.12 3.13 9.25
C VAL A 42 -9.78 4.11 10.36
N TRP A 43 -8.57 4.03 10.90
CA TRP A 43 -8.09 5.00 11.87
C TRP A 43 -7.00 5.88 11.25
N ILE A 44 -7.13 7.18 11.48
CA ILE A 44 -6.31 8.20 10.83
C ILE A 44 -5.76 9.11 11.92
N PRO A 45 -4.43 9.17 12.14
CA PRO A 45 -3.85 10.20 12.96
C PRO A 45 -3.78 11.51 12.17
N ILE A 46 -4.43 12.58 12.63
CA ILE A 46 -4.55 13.80 11.81
C ILE A 46 -3.36 14.76 11.94
N GLU A 47 -2.51 14.58 12.95
CA GLU A 47 -1.48 15.56 13.33
C GLU A 47 -0.14 15.34 12.64
N GLY A 48 0.12 14.14 12.13
CA GLY A 48 1.41 13.79 11.51
C GLY A 48 1.55 14.24 10.05
N TYR A 49 0.55 14.90 9.48
CA TYR A 49 0.53 15.34 8.09
C TYR A 49 0.74 16.85 8.00
N GLU A 50 1.90 17.27 7.48
CA GLU A 50 2.29 18.68 7.40
C GLU A 50 1.62 19.41 6.23
N THR A 51 1.25 18.67 5.18
CA THR A 51 0.66 19.23 3.97
C THR A 51 -0.66 18.57 3.61
N LYS A 52 -1.51 19.33 2.91
CA LYS A 52 -2.75 18.80 2.32
C LYS A 52 -2.48 17.62 1.39
N LEU A 53 -1.34 17.60 0.69
CA LEU A 53 -0.99 16.50 -0.20
C LEU A 53 -0.72 15.22 0.60
N GLN A 54 0.02 15.30 1.70
CA GLN A 54 0.21 14.15 2.62
C GLN A 54 -1.14 13.66 3.12
N THR A 55 -1.97 14.55 3.65
CA THR A 55 -3.30 14.19 4.14
C THR A 55 -4.12 13.45 3.06
N LEU A 56 -4.12 13.94 1.82
CA LEU A 56 -4.86 13.30 0.73
C LEU A 56 -4.31 11.92 0.38
N VAL A 57 -2.99 11.79 0.23
CA VAL A 57 -2.34 10.52 -0.14
C VAL A 57 -2.55 9.46 0.94
N PHE A 58 -2.19 9.78 2.18
CA PHE A 58 -2.22 8.79 3.27
C PHE A 58 -3.64 8.42 3.67
N ILE A 59 -4.57 9.37 3.80
CA ILE A 59 -5.96 9.00 4.11
C ILE A 59 -6.58 8.15 3.00
N THR A 60 -6.30 8.45 1.72
CA THR A 60 -6.79 7.61 0.62
C THR A 60 -6.21 6.19 0.73
N HIS A 61 -4.92 6.07 1.05
CA HIS A 61 -4.25 4.78 1.26
C HIS A 61 -4.90 3.97 2.37
N GLU A 62 -5.15 4.58 3.53
CA GLU A 62 -5.77 3.90 4.66
C GLU A 62 -7.23 3.49 4.39
N ILE A 63 -8.00 4.32 3.67
CA ILE A 63 -9.36 3.95 3.27
C ILE A 63 -9.34 2.76 2.31
N VAL A 64 -8.37 2.70 1.39
CA VAL A 64 -8.22 1.55 0.50
C VAL A 64 -7.91 0.27 1.29
N HIS A 65 -7.13 0.32 2.37
CA HIS A 65 -6.98 -0.85 3.25
C HIS A 65 -8.31 -1.27 3.88
N GLY A 66 -9.10 -0.34 4.41
CA GLY A 66 -10.41 -0.63 4.98
C GLY A 66 -11.37 -1.26 3.96
N LEU A 67 -11.40 -0.73 2.73
CA LEU A 67 -12.17 -1.30 1.63
C LEU A 67 -11.68 -2.71 1.26
N HIS A 68 -10.37 -2.90 1.10
CA HIS A 68 -9.79 -4.19 0.75
C HIS A 68 -10.13 -5.25 1.79
N TYR A 69 -10.00 -4.94 3.08
CA TYR A 69 -10.36 -5.89 4.14
C TYR A 69 -11.87 -6.16 4.20
N SER A 70 -12.70 -5.20 3.81
CA SER A 70 -14.15 -5.42 3.72
C SER A 70 -14.52 -6.38 2.59
N TYR A 71 -13.86 -6.29 1.42
CA TYR A 71 -14.11 -7.18 0.28
C TYR A 71 -13.37 -8.52 0.36
N SER A 72 -12.16 -8.55 0.93
CA SER A 72 -11.34 -9.75 1.12
C SER A 72 -10.77 -9.81 2.56
N PRO A 73 -11.60 -10.21 3.55
CA PRO A 73 -11.22 -10.18 4.98
C PRO A 73 -10.07 -11.10 5.37
N ASP A 74 -9.69 -12.04 4.52
CA ASP A 74 -8.56 -12.97 4.71
C ASP A 74 -7.18 -12.29 4.62
N PHE A 75 -7.13 -11.05 4.12
CA PHE A 75 -5.95 -10.19 4.20
C PHE A 75 -5.79 -9.46 5.53
N TYR A 76 -6.82 -9.39 6.37
CA TYR A 76 -6.68 -8.80 7.71
C TYR A 76 -5.85 -9.72 8.61
N PHE A 77 -4.85 -9.16 9.28
CA PHE A 77 -3.99 -9.91 10.20
C PHE A 77 -4.58 -9.94 11.61
N LYS A 78 -4.45 -11.09 12.28
CA LYS A 78 -4.97 -11.31 13.65
C LYS A 78 -3.89 -11.23 14.72
N ASN A 79 -2.62 -11.30 14.32
CA ASN A 79 -1.47 -11.30 15.22
C ASN A 79 -0.24 -10.65 14.55
N VAL A 80 0.80 -10.43 15.35
CA VAL A 80 2.04 -9.78 14.88
C VAL A 80 2.72 -10.60 13.79
N SER A 81 2.74 -11.94 13.87
CA SER A 81 3.36 -12.79 12.85
C SER A 81 2.68 -12.62 11.48
N GLU A 82 1.35 -12.57 11.43
CA GLU A 82 0.59 -12.30 10.21
C GLU A 82 0.82 -10.88 9.68
N LYS A 83 0.95 -9.89 10.59
CA LYS A 83 1.31 -8.50 10.26
C LYS A 83 2.69 -8.40 9.60
N LEU A 84 3.60 -9.30 9.95
CA LEU A 84 4.96 -9.38 9.39
C LEU A 84 5.05 -10.22 8.10
N SER A 85 3.93 -10.78 7.61
CA SER A 85 3.94 -11.56 6.38
C SER A 85 4.31 -10.70 5.18
N VAL A 86 5.41 -11.06 4.50
CA VAL A 86 5.88 -10.37 3.28
C VAL A 86 4.84 -10.46 2.18
N ALA A 87 4.29 -11.65 1.90
CA ALA A 87 3.21 -11.83 0.94
C ALA A 87 2.05 -10.86 1.16
N ARG A 88 1.56 -10.79 2.41
CA ARG A 88 0.46 -9.89 2.77
C ARG A 88 0.86 -8.44 2.56
N GLN A 89 2.01 -7.99 3.07
CA GLN A 89 2.47 -6.60 2.94
C GLN A 89 2.64 -6.18 1.48
N VAL A 90 3.33 -6.98 0.65
CA VAL A 90 3.52 -6.68 -0.78
C VAL A 90 2.19 -6.44 -1.47
N ILE A 91 1.19 -7.29 -1.19
CA ILE A 91 -0.12 -7.18 -1.81
C ILE A 91 -0.90 -6.01 -1.23
N THR A 92 -1.04 -5.91 0.10
CA THR A 92 -1.91 -4.91 0.72
C THR A 92 -1.35 -3.50 0.53
N GLU A 93 -0.06 -3.31 0.74
CA GLU A 93 0.59 -2.00 0.55
C GLU A 93 0.70 -1.64 -0.93
N GLY A 94 1.03 -2.61 -1.79
CA GLY A 94 1.09 -2.38 -3.24
C GLY A 94 -0.26 -1.98 -3.81
N LEU A 95 -1.33 -2.66 -3.39
CA LEU A 95 -2.70 -2.35 -3.79
C LEU A 95 -3.13 -0.97 -3.30
N ALA A 96 -2.91 -0.66 -2.02
CA ALA A 96 -3.31 0.61 -1.44
C ALA A 96 -2.56 1.79 -2.09
N THR A 97 -1.26 1.62 -2.34
CA THR A 97 -0.43 2.61 -3.05
C THR A 97 -0.92 2.79 -4.49
N TYR A 98 -1.16 1.70 -5.22
CA TYR A 98 -1.60 1.75 -6.62
C TYR A 98 -2.96 2.43 -6.76
N LEU A 99 -3.95 2.05 -5.93
CA LEU A 99 -5.27 2.65 -6.02
C LEU A 99 -5.25 4.12 -5.59
N SER A 100 -4.49 4.48 -4.56
CA SER A 100 -4.33 5.89 -4.16
C SER A 100 -3.73 6.73 -5.29
N MET A 101 -2.73 6.20 -6.00
CA MET A 101 -2.15 6.82 -7.18
C MET A 101 -3.21 7.12 -8.26
N LYS A 102 -4.05 6.12 -8.57
CA LYS A 102 -5.09 6.23 -9.61
C LYS A 102 -6.22 7.16 -9.19
N ILE A 103 -6.74 7.03 -7.97
CA ILE A 103 -7.84 7.83 -7.42
C ILE A 103 -7.46 9.32 -7.36
N LEU A 104 -6.23 9.61 -6.92
CA LEU A 104 -5.77 10.98 -6.77
C LEU A 104 -5.24 11.56 -8.09
N SER A 105 -4.96 10.70 -9.08
CA SER A 105 -4.31 11.05 -10.35
C SER A 105 -2.94 11.70 -10.13
N VAL A 106 -2.13 11.06 -9.28
CA VAL A 106 -0.75 11.50 -8.96
C VAL A 106 0.26 10.53 -9.57
N ASN A 107 1.53 10.93 -9.61
CA ASN A 107 2.61 10.06 -10.08
C ASN A 107 3.06 9.05 -9.00
N GLU A 108 3.86 8.06 -9.40
CA GLU A 108 4.36 6.99 -8.52
C GLU A 108 5.12 7.53 -7.30
N GLY A 109 5.92 8.58 -7.48
CA GLY A 109 6.72 9.17 -6.41
C GLY A 109 5.83 9.81 -5.34
N VAL A 110 4.80 10.53 -5.76
CA VAL A 110 3.80 11.14 -4.86
C VAL A 110 2.93 10.07 -4.21
N ALA A 111 2.59 8.97 -4.89
CA ALA A 111 1.86 7.88 -4.25
C ALA A 111 2.70 7.19 -3.16
N LEU A 112 4.01 7.07 -3.37
CA LEU A 112 4.93 6.38 -2.45
C LEU A 112 5.39 7.26 -1.29
N TRP A 113 5.50 8.58 -1.48
CA TRP A 113 6.10 9.51 -0.51
C TRP A 113 5.27 10.76 -0.21
N ALA A 114 4.20 11.01 -0.96
CA ALA A 114 3.55 12.32 -1.02
C ALA A 114 4.57 13.44 -1.29
N ASP A 115 4.78 14.33 -0.32
CA ASP A 115 5.85 15.32 -0.27
C ASP A 115 6.66 15.26 1.05
N TYR A 116 6.69 14.10 1.72
CA TYR A 116 7.51 13.89 2.94
C TYR A 116 9.02 14.10 2.71
N ILE A 117 9.48 13.90 1.47
CA ILE A 117 10.85 14.19 1.05
C ILE A 117 10.81 15.02 -0.23
N SER A 118 11.89 15.76 -0.49
CA SER A 118 11.96 16.63 -1.68
C SER A 118 11.82 15.82 -2.97
N LYS A 119 11.28 16.45 -4.02
CA LYS A 119 11.09 15.83 -5.34
C LYS A 119 12.37 15.23 -5.91
N ASP A 120 13.52 15.86 -5.67
CA ASP A 120 14.82 15.35 -6.11
C ASP A 120 15.21 14.07 -5.37
N LYS A 121 14.96 14.00 -4.05
CA LYS A 121 15.18 12.77 -3.27
C LYS A 121 14.26 11.64 -3.74
N ILE A 122 12.99 11.93 -4.04
CA ILE A 122 12.05 10.96 -4.62
C ILE A 122 12.58 10.44 -5.95
N LYS A 123 13.03 11.32 -6.84
CA LYS A 123 13.56 10.96 -8.17
C LYS A 123 14.79 10.06 -8.04
N ILE A 124 15.75 10.42 -7.18
CA ILE A 124 16.96 9.61 -6.93
C ILE A 124 16.57 8.24 -6.37
N TRP A 125 15.63 8.20 -5.44
CA TRP A 125 15.16 6.95 -4.84
C TRP A 125 14.49 6.03 -5.88
N LEU A 126 13.57 6.55 -6.69
CA LEU A 126 12.93 5.81 -7.77
C LEU A 126 13.95 5.29 -8.78
N GLN A 127 14.94 6.11 -9.14
CA GLN A 127 16.02 5.68 -10.03
C GLN A 127 16.82 4.51 -9.44
N LYS A 128 17.16 4.56 -8.14
CA LYS A 128 17.84 3.45 -7.47
C LYS A 128 16.99 2.19 -7.44
N CYS A 129 15.69 2.31 -7.15
CA CYS A 129 14.76 1.18 -7.20
C CYS A 129 14.70 0.54 -8.60
N ARG A 130 14.66 1.35 -9.66
CA ARG A 130 14.68 0.88 -11.05
C ARG A 130 16.00 0.20 -11.42
N GLN A 131 17.13 0.77 -11.01
CA GLN A 131 18.47 0.19 -11.26
C GLN A 131 18.66 -1.19 -10.64
N LYS A 132 18.00 -1.45 -9.50
CA LYS A 132 18.09 -2.70 -8.73
C LYS A 132 16.78 -3.48 -8.74
N GLU A 133 15.92 -3.23 -9.72
CA GLU A 133 14.55 -3.75 -9.74
C GLU A 133 14.51 -5.27 -9.70
N GLN A 134 15.36 -5.93 -10.50
CA GLN A 134 15.45 -7.39 -10.53
C GLN A 134 15.96 -7.97 -9.19
N GLU A 135 16.92 -7.31 -8.53
CA GLU A 135 17.39 -7.71 -7.20
C GLU A 135 16.27 -7.60 -6.17
N LEU A 136 15.47 -6.53 -6.23
CA LEU A 136 14.33 -6.32 -5.34
C LEU A 136 13.25 -7.38 -5.55
N TYR A 137 12.90 -7.70 -6.80
CA TYR A 137 11.94 -8.78 -7.09
C TYR A 137 12.45 -10.15 -6.63
N ASN A 138 13.72 -10.47 -6.88
CA ASN A 138 14.34 -11.69 -6.38
C ASN A 138 14.30 -11.77 -4.86
N PHE A 139 14.62 -10.67 -4.17
CA PHE A 139 14.58 -10.60 -2.72
C PHE A 139 13.16 -10.80 -2.19
N VAL A 140 12.16 -10.12 -2.77
CA VAL A 140 10.76 -10.26 -2.37
C VAL A 140 10.24 -11.67 -2.64
N LEU A 141 10.52 -12.24 -3.80
CA LEU A 141 10.10 -13.59 -4.17
C LEU A 141 10.69 -14.65 -3.22
N LYS A 142 12.00 -14.57 -2.95
CA LYS A 142 12.68 -15.47 -2.00
C LYS A 142 12.08 -15.40 -0.60
N ASN A 143 11.68 -14.21 -0.16
CA ASN A 143 11.15 -13.96 1.17
C ASN A 143 9.63 -13.95 1.25
N PHE A 144 8.92 -14.18 0.14
CA PHE A 144 7.46 -14.07 0.05
C PHE A 144 6.70 -14.86 1.14
N PRO A 145 7.06 -16.13 1.45
CA PRO A 145 6.37 -16.88 2.51
C PRO A 145 6.80 -16.48 3.93
N SER A 146 7.82 -15.62 4.07
CA SER A 146 8.40 -15.25 5.36
C SER A 146 7.47 -14.36 6.19
N ARG A 147 7.64 -14.46 7.50
CA ARG A 147 6.99 -13.64 8.54
C ARG A 147 8.02 -13.07 9.51
N SER A 148 9.29 -13.03 9.09
CA SER A 148 10.41 -12.63 9.95
C SER A 148 10.41 -11.12 10.16
N PRO A 149 10.54 -10.64 11.42
CA PRO A 149 10.71 -9.21 11.68
C PRO A 149 12.02 -8.65 11.14
N LYS A 150 12.98 -9.50 10.74
CA LYS A 150 14.26 -9.09 10.16
C LYS A 150 14.16 -8.60 8.70
N ILE A 151 12.98 -8.67 8.09
CA ILE A 151 12.76 -8.27 6.70
C ILE A 151 12.21 -6.85 6.70
N GLU A 152 13.09 -5.88 6.43
CA GLU A 152 12.80 -4.46 6.64
C GLU A 152 12.18 -3.71 5.45
N LEU A 153 11.65 -4.43 4.44
CA LEU A 153 11.17 -3.87 3.18
C LEU A 153 10.10 -2.78 3.30
N PHE A 154 9.34 -2.77 4.40
CA PHE A 154 8.17 -1.92 4.62
C PHE A 154 8.31 -0.98 5.82
N TYR A 155 9.47 -0.96 6.49
CA TYR A 155 9.70 -0.08 7.63
C TYR A 155 10.32 1.24 7.20
N ALA A 156 10.13 2.28 8.02
CA ALA A 156 10.73 3.60 7.87
C ALA A 156 11.54 3.95 9.13
N ASN A 157 12.32 2.98 9.65
CA ASN A 157 13.00 3.14 10.94
C ASN A 157 14.35 3.88 10.85
N ASP A 158 14.94 4.00 9.65
CA ASP A 158 16.14 4.83 9.44
C ASP A 158 15.95 5.77 8.23
N SER A 159 15.92 7.07 8.52
CA SER A 159 15.84 8.17 7.54
C SER A 159 17.05 8.26 6.60
N LYS A 160 18.15 7.55 6.89
CA LYS A 160 19.41 7.62 6.12
C LYS A 160 19.53 6.57 5.02
N ASP A 161 18.89 5.40 5.15
CA ASP A 161 18.81 4.40 4.08
C ASP A 161 17.38 4.30 3.52
N ILE A 162 17.01 5.35 2.79
CA ILE A 162 15.75 5.47 2.07
C ILE A 162 15.56 4.28 1.10
N TYR A 163 16.63 3.62 0.64
CA TYR A 163 16.53 2.51 -0.31
C TYR A 163 16.08 1.21 0.36
N GLN A 164 16.62 0.83 1.52
CA GLN A 164 16.19 -0.40 2.20
C GLN A 164 14.79 -0.26 2.80
N ASN A 165 14.47 0.94 3.29
CA ASN A 165 13.22 1.28 3.95
C ASN A 165 12.19 1.78 2.93
N ARG A 166 11.11 1.01 2.69
CA ARG A 166 10.03 1.23 1.71
C ARG A 166 10.22 0.68 0.29
N ALA A 167 11.32 0.01 -0.05
CA ALA A 167 11.45 -0.66 -1.36
C ALA A 167 10.36 -1.72 -1.60
N GLY A 168 9.81 -2.31 -0.53
CA GLY A 168 8.65 -3.20 -0.61
C GLY A 168 7.41 -2.53 -1.20
N TYR A 169 7.19 -1.23 -0.91
CA TYR A 169 6.08 -0.46 -1.52
C TYR A 169 6.30 -0.26 -3.01
N PHE A 170 7.54 0.01 -3.44
CA PHE A 170 7.88 0.09 -4.87
C PHE A 170 7.57 -1.22 -5.58
N VAL A 171 8.07 -2.35 -5.05
CA VAL A 171 7.81 -3.68 -5.63
C VAL A 171 6.31 -3.98 -5.69
N GLY A 172 5.59 -3.74 -4.59
CA GLY A 172 4.14 -3.92 -4.54
C GLY A 172 3.41 -3.07 -5.58
N LEU A 173 3.74 -1.78 -5.68
CA LEU A 173 3.14 -0.87 -6.65
C LEU A 173 3.35 -1.35 -8.09
N GLN A 174 4.59 -1.71 -8.46
CA GLN A 174 4.91 -2.16 -9.81
C GLN A 174 4.21 -3.49 -10.14
N ALA A 175 4.26 -4.46 -9.22
CA ALA A 175 3.61 -5.76 -9.41
C ALA A 175 2.10 -5.61 -9.60
N ILE A 176 1.43 -4.86 -8.72
CA ILE A 176 -0.02 -4.64 -8.80
C ILE A 176 -0.40 -3.84 -10.05
N GLY A 177 0.37 -2.80 -10.40
CA GLY A 177 0.14 -2.01 -11.60
C GLY A 177 0.24 -2.86 -12.88
N GLN A 178 1.24 -3.74 -12.95
CA GLN A 178 1.44 -4.64 -14.07
C GLN A 178 0.32 -5.71 -14.14
N ILE A 179 -0.08 -6.29 -13.00
CA ILE A 179 -1.21 -7.24 -12.92
C ILE A 179 -2.49 -6.59 -13.45
N CYS A 180 -2.79 -5.35 -13.05
CA CYS A 180 -3.97 -4.64 -13.52
C CYS A 180 -3.93 -4.40 -15.02
N LYS A 181 -2.75 -4.03 -15.56
CA LYS A 181 -2.54 -3.79 -16.98
C LYS A 181 -2.70 -5.08 -17.80
N ASP A 182 -1.99 -6.13 -17.44
CA ASP A 182 -1.91 -7.36 -18.24
C ASP A 182 -3.19 -8.16 -18.19
N ARG A 183 -3.84 -8.19 -17.01
CA ARG A 183 -5.08 -8.95 -16.79
C ARG A 183 -6.34 -8.11 -16.96
N LYS A 184 -6.19 -6.82 -17.32
CA LYS A 184 -7.29 -5.84 -17.47
C LYS A 184 -8.22 -5.80 -16.24
N ILE A 185 -7.65 -5.94 -15.05
CA ILE A 185 -8.37 -5.92 -13.78
C ILE A 185 -8.64 -4.45 -13.42
N ASN A 186 -9.92 -4.11 -13.22
CA ASN A 186 -10.28 -2.78 -12.73
C ASN A 186 -10.10 -2.68 -11.20
N ALA A 187 -10.22 -1.46 -10.67
CA ALA A 187 -9.97 -1.18 -9.26
C ALA A 187 -10.89 -1.96 -8.29
N MET A 188 -12.17 -2.14 -8.65
CA MET A 188 -13.14 -2.84 -7.80
C MET A 188 -12.92 -4.35 -7.79
N ASP A 189 -12.57 -4.94 -8.93
CA ASP A 189 -12.27 -6.36 -9.03
C ASP A 189 -10.98 -6.70 -8.32
N LEU A 190 -10.00 -5.79 -8.33
CA LEU A 190 -8.74 -5.93 -7.61
C LEU A 190 -8.96 -6.10 -6.09
N LEU A 191 -9.88 -5.35 -5.50
CA LEU A 191 -10.22 -5.45 -4.06
C LEU A 191 -10.87 -6.78 -3.66
N LYS A 192 -11.44 -7.51 -4.62
CA LYS A 192 -12.25 -8.72 -4.38
C LYS A 192 -11.45 -10.01 -4.60
N ILE A 193 -10.18 -9.94 -5.01
CA ILE A 193 -9.39 -11.13 -5.27
C ILE A 193 -9.03 -11.79 -3.94
N HIS A 194 -9.58 -12.98 -3.69
CA HIS A 194 -9.24 -13.78 -2.52
C HIS A 194 -7.74 -14.00 -2.37
N ARG A 195 -7.25 -14.00 -1.12
CA ARG A 195 -5.84 -13.96 -0.80
C ARG A 195 -5.01 -15.02 -1.48
N LYS A 196 -5.40 -16.30 -1.41
CA LYS A 196 -4.65 -17.40 -2.03
C LYS A 196 -4.50 -17.23 -3.55
N LYS A 197 -5.57 -16.77 -4.22
CA LYS A 197 -5.55 -16.50 -5.66
C LYS A 197 -4.64 -15.31 -5.95
N PHE A 198 -4.72 -14.26 -5.15
CA PHE A 198 -3.92 -13.06 -5.34
C PHE A 198 -2.43 -13.34 -5.12
N GLU A 199 -2.06 -14.07 -4.06
CA GLU A 199 -0.69 -14.50 -3.78
C GLU A 199 -0.11 -15.27 -4.98
N LYS A 200 -0.88 -16.19 -5.58
CA LYS A 200 -0.46 -16.89 -6.80
C LYS A 200 -0.20 -15.93 -7.97
N ILE A 201 -1.12 -15.01 -8.23
CA ILE A 201 -1.00 -14.02 -9.31
C ILE A 201 0.23 -13.13 -9.11
N VAL A 202 0.49 -12.71 -7.87
CA VAL A 202 1.65 -11.87 -7.53
C VAL A 202 2.95 -12.66 -7.69
N ILE A 203 3.00 -13.91 -7.26
CA ILE A 203 4.17 -14.78 -7.48
C ILE A 203 4.46 -14.93 -8.98
N GLU A 204 3.46 -15.25 -9.80
CA GLU A 204 3.60 -15.35 -11.26
C GLU A 204 4.14 -14.04 -11.85
N GLN A 205 3.63 -12.89 -11.38
CA GLN A 205 4.09 -11.58 -11.82
C GLN A 205 5.54 -11.27 -11.42
N LEU A 206 5.95 -11.66 -10.21
CA LEU A 206 7.31 -11.45 -9.74
C LEU A 206 8.30 -12.37 -10.46
N GLN A 207 7.90 -13.63 -10.72
CA GLN A 207 8.70 -14.60 -11.49
C GLN A 207 8.99 -14.11 -12.90
N SER A 208 7.99 -13.55 -13.59
CA SER A 208 8.16 -13.03 -14.96
C SER A 208 9.09 -11.80 -15.06
N LYS A 209 9.61 -11.29 -13.94
CA LYS A 209 10.52 -10.13 -13.89
C LYS A 209 11.93 -10.52 -13.47
N VAL A 210 12.14 -11.78 -13.09
CA VAL A 210 13.45 -12.30 -12.66
C VAL A 210 14.03 -13.29 -13.67
N GLU A 211 13.19 -13.87 -14.53
CA GLU A 211 13.55 -14.58 -15.76
C GLU A 211 14.07 -13.62 -16.84
#